data_AF-F0YAD4-F1
#
_entry.id   AF-F0YAD4-F1
#
_cell.length_a   1.000
_cell.length_b   1.000
_cell.length_c   1.000
_cell.angle_alpha   90.00
_cell.angle_beta   90.00
_cell.angle_gamma   90.00
#
_symmetry.space_group_name_H-M   'P 1'
#
loop_
_entity.id
_entity.type
_entity.pdbx_description
1 polymer ?
#
loop_
_entity_poly.entity_id
_entity_poly.type
_entity_poly.pdbx_seq_one_letter_code
_entity_poly.pdbx_strand_id
1 'polypeptide(L)'
;MELEGSPYLRAPCQSDWPTNPTCAYPRWPDASIGPAAPAPDPLPPADCTCGSPWVARAQAIMSGFGASGLANASAATKDAFEDVSDVRPFHLPHIFNACDSNDTDCVLESTTVTMPIHSLRGDYGPVAASEFRTKLKSRQAMWQAYGLDASDDNATDATSLNTCAHINAAAIAWAKAAAAPAALARFEAAGAPLGVAADAEAPIGLTGPTWIKTPPVFRRNDSGVDVTSYSFTIANVRRGDVPFFITAGFHYCKLLSPLKAMEWIYVDGLPRVGAAARAAACERCVDRRDPVNASFAAAHCWLDDGCYAVGDAANPCAATQCASRAPLSSCACGGCDDLFCTF
;
A
#
# COMPACT_ATOMS: atom_id res chain seq x y z
N MET A 1 -13.27 8.76 9.02
CA MET A 1 -12.37 7.81 8.35
C MET A 1 -12.22 6.63 9.28
N GLU A 2 -13.11 5.66 9.11
CA GLU A 2 -13.06 4.42 9.88
C GLU A 2 -11.76 3.69 9.51
N LEU A 3 -11.24 2.80 10.37
CA LEU A 3 -10.02 2.04 10.11
C LEU A 3 -10.24 1.13 8.89
N GLU A 4 -10.04 1.67 7.69
CA GLU A 4 -10.58 1.16 6.43
C GLU A 4 -10.20 -0.31 6.20
N GLY A 5 -11.21 -1.19 6.25
CA GLY A 5 -11.03 -2.63 6.06
C GLY A 5 -10.25 -3.32 7.17
N SER A 6 -10.13 -2.73 8.36
CA SER A 6 -9.50 -3.36 9.52
C SER A 6 -10.38 -4.48 10.08
N PRO A 7 -9.87 -5.72 10.17
CA PRO A 7 -10.64 -6.85 10.72
C PRO A 7 -10.96 -6.67 12.21
N TYR A 8 -10.32 -5.73 12.88
CA TYR A 8 -10.51 -5.44 14.31
C TYR A 8 -11.72 -4.54 14.61
N LEU A 9 -12.35 -3.95 13.60
CA LEU A 9 -13.56 -3.14 13.77
C LEU A 9 -14.79 -3.86 13.21
N ARG A 10 -14.96 -3.78 11.89
CA ARG A 10 -16.08 -4.34 11.16
C ARG A 10 -15.52 -5.05 9.95
N ALA A 11 -15.93 -6.30 9.75
CA ALA A 11 -15.53 -7.10 8.60
C ALA A 11 -15.81 -6.34 7.29
N PRO A 12 -14.93 -6.44 6.28
CA PRO A 12 -15.20 -5.86 4.97
C PRO A 12 -16.43 -6.51 4.34
N CYS A 13 -17.24 -5.74 3.64
CA CYS A 13 -18.28 -6.29 2.79
C CYS A 13 -17.66 -7.02 1.61
N GLN A 14 -18.31 -8.09 1.19
CA GLN A 14 -17.94 -8.83 -0.02
C GLN A 14 -18.93 -8.42 -1.12
N SER A 15 -18.39 -7.91 -2.22
CA SER A 15 -19.15 -7.23 -3.27
C SER A 15 -19.90 -8.18 -4.20
N ASP A 16 -19.48 -9.45 -4.28
CA ASP A 16 -20.21 -10.50 -5.01
C ASP A 16 -21.49 -10.93 -4.28
N TRP A 17 -21.49 -10.84 -2.95
CA TRP A 17 -22.60 -11.20 -2.07
C TRP A 17 -22.96 -10.01 -1.15
N PRO A 18 -23.47 -8.90 -1.71
CA PRO A 18 -23.69 -7.67 -0.97
C PRO A 18 -24.79 -7.86 0.09
N THR A 19 -24.41 -7.81 1.36
CA THR A 19 -25.33 -7.87 2.50
C THR A 19 -25.62 -6.51 3.12
N ASN A 20 -24.73 -5.54 2.94
CA ASN A 20 -24.93 -4.16 3.38
C ASN A 20 -25.53 -3.31 2.24
N PRO A 21 -26.81 -2.89 2.36
CA PRO A 21 -27.48 -2.11 1.31
C PRO A 21 -26.88 -0.71 1.12
N THR A 22 -26.11 -0.18 2.09
CA THR A 22 -25.50 1.15 1.96
C THR A 22 -24.30 1.16 1.02
N CYS A 23 -23.66 0.01 0.76
CA CYS A 23 -22.54 -0.04 -0.16
C CYS A 23 -22.98 0.27 -1.59
N ALA A 24 -24.17 -0.21 -1.96
CA ALA A 24 -24.75 -0.02 -3.29
C ALA A 24 -23.73 -0.28 -4.41
N TYR A 25 -22.95 -1.36 -4.28
CA TYR A 25 -21.98 -1.75 -5.30
C TYR A 25 -22.72 -2.03 -6.60
N PRO A 26 -22.33 -1.39 -7.72
CA PRO A 26 -22.85 -1.82 -9.00
C PRO A 26 -22.41 -3.28 -9.22
N ARG A 27 -23.25 -4.08 -9.85
CA ARG A 27 -22.91 -5.47 -10.14
C ARG A 27 -21.70 -5.48 -11.07
N TRP A 28 -20.59 -6.02 -10.58
CA TRP A 28 -19.42 -6.27 -11.42
C TRP A 28 -19.80 -7.22 -12.56
N PRO A 29 -19.20 -7.09 -13.75
CA PRO A 29 -19.39 -8.09 -14.79
C PRO A 29 -19.08 -9.48 -14.23
N ASP A 30 -20.00 -10.45 -14.35
CA ASP A 30 -19.89 -11.79 -13.72
C ASP A 30 -18.89 -12.71 -14.44
N ALA A 31 -17.78 -12.17 -14.94
CA ALA A 31 -16.85 -12.91 -15.75
C ALA A 31 -15.81 -13.62 -14.86
N SER A 32 -15.70 -14.94 -15.01
CA SER A 32 -14.88 -15.82 -14.15
C SER A 32 -14.06 -16.82 -14.96
N ILE A 33 -12.91 -17.24 -14.44
CA ILE A 33 -12.24 -18.47 -14.89
C ILE A 33 -12.82 -19.65 -14.11
N GLY A 34 -13.67 -20.43 -14.77
CA GLY A 34 -14.37 -21.55 -14.15
C GLY A 34 -15.65 -21.11 -13.42
N PRO A 35 -16.21 -21.95 -12.53
CA PRO A 35 -17.38 -21.57 -11.75
C PRO A 35 -17.03 -20.41 -10.81
N ALA A 36 -17.97 -19.49 -10.62
CA ALA A 36 -17.87 -18.44 -9.61
C ALA A 36 -17.66 -19.06 -8.21
N ALA A 37 -16.97 -18.35 -7.32
CA ALA A 37 -16.84 -18.77 -5.94
C ALA A 37 -18.24 -18.95 -5.31
N PRO A 38 -18.46 -20.00 -4.50
CA PRO A 38 -19.70 -20.14 -3.76
C PRO A 38 -19.86 -18.97 -2.78
N ALA A 39 -21.11 -18.70 -2.37
CA ALA A 39 -21.38 -17.76 -1.31
C ALA A 39 -20.59 -18.14 -0.03
N PRO A 40 -19.99 -17.16 0.67
CA PRO A 40 -19.36 -17.41 1.96
C PRO A 40 -20.41 -17.90 2.97
N ASP A 41 -20.01 -18.81 3.85
CA ASP A 41 -20.83 -19.33 4.94
C ASP A 41 -20.07 -19.17 6.28
N PRO A 42 -20.52 -18.27 7.18
CA PRO A 42 -21.70 -17.41 7.04
C PRO A 42 -21.50 -16.24 6.06
N LEU A 43 -22.59 -15.66 5.58
CA LEU A 43 -22.57 -14.42 4.80
C LEU A 43 -21.99 -13.25 5.63
N PRO A 44 -21.40 -12.22 4.97
CA PRO A 44 -20.90 -11.04 5.68
C PRO A 44 -22.02 -10.33 6.46
N PRO A 45 -21.72 -9.72 7.63
CA PRO A 45 -22.70 -8.97 8.41
C PRO A 45 -23.36 -7.84 7.60
N ALA A 46 -24.63 -7.53 7.89
CA ALA A 46 -25.34 -6.45 7.20
C ALA A 46 -24.77 -5.04 7.48
N ASP A 47 -23.95 -4.90 8.52
CA ASP A 47 -23.24 -3.67 8.92
C ASP A 47 -21.74 -3.71 8.57
N CYS A 48 -21.34 -4.56 7.62
CA CYS A 48 -19.96 -4.65 7.13
C CYS A 48 -19.44 -3.33 6.54
N THR A 49 -18.11 -3.19 6.45
CA THR A 49 -17.44 -1.99 5.94
C THR A 49 -17.45 -1.94 4.41
N CYS A 50 -17.99 -0.86 3.83
CA CYS A 50 -18.05 -0.65 2.38
C CYS A 50 -16.77 -0.01 1.83
N GLY A 51 -15.81 -0.82 1.34
CA GLY A 51 -14.63 -0.34 0.63
C GLY A 51 -13.81 0.74 1.37
N SER A 52 -12.91 1.38 0.62
CA SER A 52 -12.11 2.51 1.09
C SER A 52 -12.57 3.82 0.44
N PRO A 53 -13.15 4.76 1.22
CA PRO A 53 -13.39 6.14 0.76
C PRO A 53 -12.11 6.83 0.28
N TRP A 54 -10.96 6.52 0.88
CA TRP A 54 -9.68 7.01 0.40
C TRP A 54 -9.37 6.53 -1.02
N VAL A 55 -9.60 5.27 -1.34
CA VAL A 55 -9.35 4.74 -2.68
C VAL A 55 -10.31 5.33 -3.72
N ALA A 56 -11.57 5.58 -3.36
CA ALA A 56 -12.48 6.33 -4.22
C ALA A 56 -11.90 7.73 -4.55
N ARG A 57 -11.31 8.42 -3.57
CA ARG A 57 -10.58 9.67 -3.81
C ARG A 57 -9.29 9.47 -4.62
N ALA A 58 -8.59 8.36 -4.45
CA ALA A 58 -7.42 8.01 -5.23
C ALA A 58 -7.76 7.89 -6.73
N GLN A 59 -8.92 7.33 -7.09
CA GLN A 59 -9.39 7.31 -8.48
C GLN A 59 -9.63 8.72 -9.04
N ALA A 60 -10.14 9.65 -8.23
CA ALA A 60 -10.29 11.04 -8.63
C ALA A 60 -8.91 11.69 -8.90
N ILE A 61 -7.91 11.44 -8.04
CA ILE A 61 -6.53 11.89 -8.27
C ILE A 61 -5.95 11.25 -9.55
N MET A 62 -6.15 9.94 -9.74
CA MET A 62 -5.73 9.18 -10.92
C MET A 62 -6.30 9.79 -12.20
N SER A 63 -7.60 10.12 -12.20
CA SER A 63 -8.28 10.73 -13.35
C SER A 63 -7.66 12.07 -13.77
N GLY A 64 -7.04 12.82 -12.85
CA GLY A 64 -6.37 14.07 -13.17
C GLY A 64 -7.26 15.19 -13.71
N PHE A 65 -8.59 15.07 -13.67
CA PHE A 65 -9.51 16.04 -14.29
C PHE A 65 -9.29 17.49 -13.81
N GLY A 66 -9.12 17.68 -12.49
CA GLY A 66 -8.87 19.01 -11.93
C GLY A 66 -7.52 19.62 -12.32
N ALA A 67 -6.52 18.81 -12.65
CA ALA A 67 -5.18 19.28 -13.01
C ALA A 67 -5.02 19.50 -14.53
N SER A 68 -5.85 18.84 -15.36
CA SER A 68 -5.76 18.89 -16.82
C SER A 68 -6.59 19.99 -17.47
N GLY A 69 -7.24 20.86 -16.68
CA GLY A 69 -8.16 21.88 -17.20
C GLY A 69 -9.53 21.32 -17.62
N LEU A 70 -9.80 20.03 -17.33
CA LEU A 70 -11.09 19.39 -17.51
C LEU A 70 -11.99 19.65 -16.29
N ALA A 71 -12.18 20.93 -15.95
CA ALA A 71 -12.87 21.33 -14.72
C ALA A 71 -14.35 20.91 -14.66
N ASN A 72 -14.96 20.61 -15.81
CA ASN A 72 -16.34 20.14 -15.92
C ASN A 72 -16.46 18.61 -15.77
N ALA A 73 -15.35 17.91 -15.58
CA ALA A 73 -15.30 16.46 -15.42
C ALA A 73 -15.02 16.08 -13.96
N SER A 74 -15.75 15.10 -13.46
CA SER A 74 -15.50 14.49 -12.16
C SER A 74 -15.73 12.98 -12.20
N ALA A 75 -15.30 12.29 -11.15
CA ALA A 75 -15.53 10.86 -10.98
C ALA A 75 -16.31 10.60 -9.70
N ALA A 76 -17.45 9.92 -9.82
CA ALA A 76 -18.17 9.32 -8.70
C ALA A 76 -17.74 7.86 -8.57
N THR A 77 -16.74 7.61 -7.73
CA THR A 77 -16.14 6.28 -7.59
C THR A 77 -16.63 5.56 -6.33
N LYS A 78 -16.91 4.26 -6.45
CA LYS A 78 -17.09 3.36 -5.31
C LYS A 78 -15.96 2.33 -5.26
N ASP A 79 -15.38 2.12 -4.09
CA ASP A 79 -14.37 1.09 -3.89
C ASP A 79 -14.99 -0.17 -3.28
N ALA A 80 -14.50 -1.34 -3.67
CA ALA A 80 -14.87 -2.62 -3.05
C ALA A 80 -13.62 -3.30 -2.46
N PHE A 81 -13.78 -3.90 -1.27
CA PHE A 81 -12.74 -4.74 -0.69
C PHE A 81 -12.85 -6.15 -1.23
N GLU A 82 -11.84 -6.59 -2.00
CA GLU A 82 -11.75 -7.94 -2.56
C GLU A 82 -10.29 -8.39 -2.64
N ASP A 83 -10.07 -9.70 -2.78
CA ASP A 83 -8.75 -10.20 -3.14
C ASP A 83 -8.42 -9.80 -4.59
N VAL A 84 -7.43 -8.92 -4.74
CA VAL A 84 -6.99 -8.42 -6.04
C VAL A 84 -6.43 -9.53 -6.97
N SER A 85 -6.16 -10.72 -6.43
CA SER A 85 -5.72 -11.89 -7.18
C SER A 85 -6.85 -12.86 -7.55
N ASP A 86 -8.08 -12.64 -7.07
CA ASP A 86 -9.22 -13.49 -7.41
C ASP A 86 -9.61 -13.34 -8.89
N VAL A 87 -10.02 -14.49 -9.44
CA VAL A 87 -10.43 -14.69 -10.83
C VAL A 87 -11.80 -15.36 -10.93
N ARG A 88 -12.51 -15.53 -9.80
CA ARG A 88 -13.83 -16.20 -9.69
C ARG A 88 -14.83 -15.40 -8.82
N PRO A 89 -15.24 -14.19 -9.23
CA PRO A 89 -14.99 -13.56 -10.53
C PRO A 89 -13.71 -12.73 -10.59
N PHE A 90 -13.41 -12.19 -11.77
CA PHE A 90 -12.39 -11.15 -11.89
C PHE A 90 -12.92 -9.82 -11.34
N HIS A 91 -12.41 -9.40 -10.18
CA HIS A 91 -12.67 -8.05 -9.67
C HIS A 91 -11.73 -7.06 -10.36
N LEU A 92 -12.24 -6.37 -11.40
CA LEU A 92 -11.49 -5.39 -12.19
C LEU A 92 -12.27 -4.09 -12.30
N PRO A 93 -11.66 -2.92 -12.03
CA PRO A 93 -12.33 -1.61 -12.01
C PRO A 93 -13.10 -1.31 -13.30
N HIS A 94 -14.22 -0.61 -13.19
CA HIS A 94 -15.12 -0.37 -14.32
C HIS A 94 -15.58 1.09 -14.40
N ILE A 95 -15.96 1.53 -15.60
CA ILE A 95 -16.60 2.83 -15.84
C ILE A 95 -17.98 2.50 -16.41
N PHE A 96 -19.05 2.97 -15.75
CA PHE A 96 -20.42 2.54 -16.05
C PHE A 96 -21.13 3.42 -17.07
N ASN A 97 -20.59 4.61 -17.33
CA ASN A 97 -21.13 5.57 -18.27
C ASN A 97 -20.02 6.25 -19.09
N ALA A 98 -20.44 6.99 -20.11
CA ALA A 98 -19.58 7.87 -20.88
C ALA A 98 -20.25 9.23 -20.99
N CYS A 99 -19.44 10.27 -21.19
CA CYS A 99 -19.89 11.64 -21.41
C CYS A 99 -19.52 12.12 -22.82
N ASP A 100 -20.16 13.21 -23.25
CA ASP A 100 -19.65 14.03 -24.35
C ASP A 100 -18.66 15.06 -23.78
N SER A 101 -17.57 15.32 -24.48
CA SER A 101 -16.59 16.35 -24.10
C SER A 101 -17.19 17.76 -23.94
N ASN A 102 -18.37 18.00 -24.53
CA ASN A 102 -19.13 19.24 -24.41
C ASN A 102 -20.05 19.31 -23.18
N ASP A 103 -20.14 18.24 -22.39
CA ASP A 103 -20.95 18.22 -21.17
C ASP A 103 -20.38 19.22 -20.15
N THR A 104 -21.27 20.02 -19.56
CA THR A 104 -20.89 21.07 -18.60
C THR A 104 -20.78 20.58 -17.15
N ASP A 105 -21.27 19.37 -16.88
CA ASP A 105 -21.22 18.71 -15.57
C ASP A 105 -21.16 17.18 -15.77
N CYS A 106 -20.06 16.69 -16.32
CA CYS A 106 -19.86 15.26 -16.52
C CYS A 106 -19.41 14.60 -15.21
N VAL A 107 -20.17 13.62 -14.76
CA VAL A 107 -19.80 12.73 -13.66
C VAL A 107 -19.64 11.32 -14.21
N LEU A 108 -18.40 10.82 -14.25
CA LEU A 108 -18.14 9.43 -14.58
C LEU A 108 -18.34 8.54 -13.35
N GLU A 109 -19.29 7.64 -13.44
CA GLU A 109 -19.53 6.59 -12.46
C GLU A 109 -18.49 5.48 -12.67
N SER A 110 -17.74 5.16 -11.63
CA SER A 110 -16.70 4.15 -11.71
C SER A 110 -16.58 3.33 -10.44
N THR A 111 -15.86 2.22 -10.55
CA THR A 111 -15.49 1.39 -9.40
C THR A 111 -14.00 1.13 -9.33
N THR A 112 -13.53 0.87 -8.12
CA THR A 112 -12.18 0.41 -7.81
C THR A 112 -12.23 -0.86 -6.98
N VAL A 113 -11.10 -1.57 -6.94
CA VAL A 113 -10.93 -2.77 -6.12
C VAL A 113 -9.70 -2.62 -5.26
N THR A 114 -9.84 -2.90 -3.97
CA THR A 114 -8.75 -2.79 -3.01
C THR A 114 -8.63 -4.02 -2.13
N MET A 115 -7.40 -4.51 -1.95
CA MET A 115 -7.08 -5.50 -0.94
C MET A 115 -6.24 -4.84 0.16
N PRO A 116 -6.79 -4.60 1.36
CA PRO A 116 -6.01 -4.11 2.49
C PRO A 116 -5.14 -5.23 3.05
N ILE A 117 -3.83 -4.98 3.15
CA ILE A 117 -2.86 -5.91 3.72
C ILE A 117 -2.52 -5.44 5.12
N HIS A 118 -2.93 -6.21 6.11
CA HIS A 118 -2.59 -6.01 7.52
C HIS A 118 -1.42 -6.92 7.88
N SER A 119 -0.27 -6.34 8.21
CA SER A 119 0.84 -7.11 8.77
C SER A 119 0.69 -7.18 10.30
N LEU A 120 0.39 -8.37 10.81
CA LEU A 120 0.37 -8.60 12.25
C LEU A 120 1.80 -8.47 12.79
N ARG A 121 2.07 -7.45 13.60
CA ARG A 121 3.28 -7.36 14.42
C ARG A 121 2.91 -7.61 15.89
N GLY A 122 2.75 -8.87 16.26
CA GLY A 122 2.47 -9.30 17.65
C GLY A 122 1.13 -8.82 18.21
N ASP A 123 0.97 -8.89 19.54
CA ASP A 123 -0.29 -8.64 20.27
C ASP A 123 -0.76 -7.17 20.26
N TYR A 124 0.08 -6.24 19.77
CA TYR A 124 -0.19 -4.81 19.62
C TYR A 124 0.17 -4.31 18.22
N GLY A 125 -0.03 -5.15 17.21
CA GLY A 125 0.30 -4.82 15.82
C GLY A 125 -0.33 -3.53 15.31
N PRO A 126 0.23 -2.94 14.24
CA PRO A 126 -0.33 -1.73 13.63
C PRO A 126 -1.81 -1.96 13.31
N VAL A 127 -2.62 -0.97 13.66
CA VAL A 127 -4.07 -1.02 13.42
C VAL A 127 -4.36 -0.71 11.96
N ALA A 128 -3.44 0.02 11.32
CA ALA A 128 -3.51 0.39 9.92
C ALA A 128 -3.03 -0.74 8.99
N ALA A 129 -3.69 -0.87 7.83
CA ALA A 129 -3.14 -1.67 6.74
C ALA A 129 -1.75 -1.13 6.36
N SER A 130 -0.77 -2.04 6.29
CA SER A 130 0.59 -1.72 5.84
C SER A 130 0.67 -1.42 4.35
N GLU A 131 -0.34 -1.84 3.58
CA GLU A 131 -0.42 -1.66 2.13
C GLU A 131 -1.88 -1.77 1.69
N PHE A 132 -2.31 -0.91 0.78
CA PHE A 132 -3.48 -1.15 -0.07
C PHE A 132 -3.03 -1.58 -1.45
N ARG A 133 -3.43 -2.78 -1.87
CA ARG A 133 -3.28 -3.23 -3.26
C ARG A 133 -4.49 -2.76 -4.02
N THR A 134 -4.32 -1.76 -4.86
CA THR A 134 -5.47 -1.10 -5.49
C THR A 134 -5.43 -1.24 -7.01
N LYS A 135 -6.58 -1.61 -7.58
CA LYS A 135 -6.85 -1.57 -9.03
C LYS A 135 -7.69 -0.32 -9.33
N LEU A 136 -7.15 0.59 -10.11
CA LEU A 136 -7.80 1.82 -10.57
C LEU A 136 -8.04 1.76 -12.09
N LYS A 137 -9.01 2.52 -12.60
CA LYS A 137 -9.07 2.87 -14.03
C LYS A 137 -7.94 3.84 -14.35
N SER A 138 -7.24 3.59 -15.46
CA SER A 138 -6.17 4.47 -15.91
C SER A 138 -6.69 5.86 -16.27
N ARG A 139 -5.82 6.86 -16.24
CA ARG A 139 -6.17 8.23 -16.62
C ARG A 139 -6.67 8.27 -18.07
N GLN A 140 -5.98 7.55 -18.96
CA GLN A 140 -6.37 7.37 -20.36
C GLN A 140 -7.81 6.87 -20.49
N ALA A 141 -8.19 5.85 -19.71
CA ALA A 141 -9.53 5.28 -19.77
C ALA A 141 -10.59 6.27 -19.29
N MET A 142 -10.31 7.00 -18.20
CA MET A 142 -11.22 8.03 -17.69
C MET A 142 -11.40 9.17 -18.71
N TRP A 143 -10.32 9.60 -19.37
CA TRP A 143 -10.37 10.68 -20.37
C TRP A 143 -11.11 10.28 -21.64
N GLN A 144 -10.91 9.04 -22.10
CA GLN A 144 -11.66 8.51 -23.24
C GLN A 144 -13.14 8.33 -22.92
N ALA A 145 -13.49 7.94 -21.69
CA ALA A 145 -14.87 7.86 -21.24
C ALA A 145 -15.52 9.25 -21.10
N TYR A 146 -14.72 10.30 -20.82
CA TYR A 146 -15.15 11.70 -20.88
C TYR A 146 -15.34 12.22 -22.32
N GLY A 147 -14.99 11.43 -23.35
CA GLY A 147 -15.16 11.80 -24.75
C GLY A 147 -13.94 12.46 -25.40
N LEU A 148 -12.77 12.45 -24.74
CA LEU A 148 -11.52 12.83 -25.41
C LEU A 148 -11.06 11.71 -26.35
N ASP A 149 -10.55 12.10 -27.51
CA ASP A 149 -9.87 11.17 -28.41
C ASP A 149 -8.69 10.50 -27.71
N ALA A 150 -8.29 9.33 -28.24
CA ALA A 150 -7.31 8.44 -27.63
C ALA A 150 -6.03 9.19 -27.24
N SER A 151 -6.02 9.69 -26.01
CA SER A 151 -4.89 10.43 -25.47
C SER A 151 -3.71 9.47 -25.49
N ASP A 152 -2.57 9.95 -25.99
CA ASP A 152 -1.34 9.17 -26.02
C ASP A 152 -1.12 8.54 -24.64
N ASP A 153 -1.10 7.21 -24.58
CA ASP A 153 -0.91 6.46 -23.32
C ASP A 153 0.36 6.90 -22.62
N ASN A 154 1.39 7.28 -23.40
CA ASN A 154 2.61 7.84 -22.85
C ASN A 154 2.36 9.17 -22.14
N ALA A 155 1.50 10.04 -22.68
CA ALA A 155 1.19 11.33 -22.09
C ALA A 155 0.33 11.22 -20.82
N THR A 156 -0.48 10.15 -20.68
CA THR A 156 -1.40 10.02 -19.55
C THR A 156 -0.97 9.03 -18.48
N ASP A 157 -0.41 7.87 -18.83
CA ASP A 157 -0.19 6.77 -17.88
C ASP A 157 1.22 6.15 -18.01
N ALA A 158 1.65 5.74 -19.22
CA ALA A 158 2.87 4.95 -19.39
C ALA A 158 4.17 5.71 -19.07
N THR A 159 4.22 7.03 -19.22
CA THR A 159 5.35 7.85 -18.70
C THR A 159 5.01 8.57 -17.40
N SER A 160 3.75 8.50 -16.94
CA SER A 160 3.28 9.09 -15.69
C SER A 160 3.48 8.13 -14.50
N LEU A 161 4.70 7.56 -14.41
CA LEU A 161 5.14 6.62 -13.37
C LEU A 161 5.19 7.22 -11.96
N ASN A 162 4.60 8.38 -11.71
CA ASN A 162 4.54 8.99 -10.37
C ASN A 162 3.11 9.20 -9.89
N THR A 163 2.11 8.63 -10.56
CA THR A 163 0.73 8.83 -10.15
C THR A 163 0.43 8.15 -8.81
N CYS A 164 0.95 6.96 -8.55
CA CYS A 164 0.78 6.31 -7.24
C CYS A 164 1.54 7.10 -6.16
N ALA A 165 2.70 7.66 -6.48
CA ALA A 165 3.46 8.54 -5.60
C ALA A 165 2.66 9.81 -5.24
N HIS A 166 2.00 10.44 -6.22
CA HIS A 166 1.13 11.60 -5.95
C HIS A 166 -0.05 11.25 -5.05
N ILE A 167 -0.68 10.08 -5.24
CA ILE A 167 -1.74 9.60 -4.37
C ILE A 167 -1.21 9.40 -2.94
N ASN A 168 -0.06 8.74 -2.78
CA ASN A 168 0.56 8.53 -1.48
C ASN A 168 0.95 9.84 -0.79
N ALA A 169 1.44 10.82 -1.54
CA ALA A 169 1.73 12.15 -1.02
C ALA A 169 0.47 12.85 -0.50
N ALA A 170 -0.66 12.68 -1.19
CA ALA A 170 -1.95 13.18 -0.74
C ALA A 170 -2.45 12.47 0.52
N ALA A 171 -2.17 11.18 0.72
CA ALA A 171 -2.47 10.46 1.97
C ALA A 171 -1.69 11.05 3.15
N ILE A 172 -0.39 11.31 2.95
CA ILE A 172 0.50 11.92 3.95
C ILE A 172 0.05 13.34 4.28
N ALA A 173 -0.25 14.15 3.27
CA ALA A 173 -0.73 15.51 3.45
C ALA A 173 -2.05 15.52 4.25
N TRP A 174 -2.98 14.61 3.93
CA TRP A 174 -4.20 14.45 4.69
C TRP A 174 -3.93 14.11 6.15
N ALA A 175 -3.03 13.15 6.42
CA ALA A 175 -2.71 12.72 7.77
C ALA A 175 -2.11 13.86 8.61
N LYS A 176 -1.19 14.65 8.03
CA LYS A 176 -0.65 15.84 8.70
C LYS A 176 -1.75 16.86 9.04
N ALA A 177 -2.67 17.12 8.11
CA ALA A 177 -3.76 18.06 8.33
C ALA A 177 -4.77 17.57 9.38
N ALA A 178 -4.97 16.25 9.48
CA ALA A 178 -5.92 15.65 10.40
C ALA A 178 -5.31 15.31 11.78
N ALA A 179 -3.98 15.33 11.93
CA ALA A 179 -3.31 15.04 13.18
C ALA A 179 -3.62 16.10 14.25
N ALA A 180 -3.71 15.68 15.50
CA ALA A 180 -3.83 16.61 16.62
C ALA A 180 -2.60 17.54 16.65
N PRO A 181 -2.77 18.86 16.87
CA PRO A 181 -1.65 19.81 16.80
C PRO A 181 -0.45 19.43 17.69
N ALA A 182 -0.70 18.90 18.89
CA ALA A 182 0.36 18.46 19.80
C ALA A 182 1.11 17.22 19.28
N ALA A 183 0.42 16.28 18.63
CA ALA A 183 1.04 15.09 18.05
C ALA A 183 1.88 15.46 16.82
N LEU A 184 1.33 16.32 15.95
CA LEU A 184 2.06 16.84 14.79
C LEU A 184 3.30 17.63 15.23
N ALA A 185 3.19 18.55 16.20
CA ALA A 185 4.33 19.32 16.69
C ALA A 185 5.44 18.43 17.28
N ARG A 186 5.06 17.38 18.04
CA ARG A 186 6.01 16.38 18.55
C ARG A 186 6.72 15.64 17.41
N PHE A 187 5.96 15.24 16.39
CA PHE A 187 6.50 14.56 15.21
C PHE A 187 7.40 15.47 14.38
N GLU A 188 7.05 16.73 14.17
CA GLU A 188 7.89 17.69 13.43
C GLU A 188 9.18 18.03 14.18
N ALA A 189 9.15 18.02 15.52
CA ALA A 189 10.32 18.32 16.34
C ALA A 189 11.34 17.17 16.40
N ALA A 190 10.89 15.91 16.34
CA ALA A 190 11.75 14.76 16.65
C ALA A 190 11.54 13.53 15.76
N GLY A 191 10.47 13.48 14.97
CA GLY A 191 10.13 12.33 14.14
C GLY A 191 10.92 12.29 12.82
N ALA A 192 10.97 11.12 12.21
CA ALA A 192 11.44 10.91 10.85
C ALA A 192 10.29 11.21 9.87
N PRO A 193 10.41 12.26 9.03
CA PRO A 193 9.39 12.57 8.02
C PRO A 193 9.12 11.39 7.10
N LEU A 194 7.85 11.17 6.76
CA LEU A 194 7.46 10.25 5.69
C LEU A 194 7.39 11.04 4.38
N GLY A 195 8.26 10.70 3.44
CA GLY A 195 8.31 11.19 2.07
C GLY A 195 7.78 10.16 1.07
N VAL A 196 7.79 10.52 -0.20
CA VAL A 196 7.40 9.65 -1.30
C VAL A 196 8.46 9.73 -2.39
N ALA A 197 8.98 8.57 -2.79
CA ALA A 197 9.88 8.45 -3.93
C ALA A 197 9.08 8.22 -5.23
N ALA A 198 9.76 8.30 -6.37
CA ALA A 198 9.19 7.93 -7.66
C ALA A 198 8.64 6.50 -7.63
N ASP A 199 7.55 6.21 -8.35
CA ASP A 199 7.04 4.83 -8.39
C ASP A 199 8.01 3.93 -9.15
N ALA A 200 8.02 2.65 -8.77
CA ALA A 200 8.74 1.61 -9.46
C ALA A 200 7.77 0.80 -10.32
N GLU A 201 8.11 0.57 -11.58
CA GLU A 201 7.32 -0.33 -12.43
C GLU A 201 7.49 -1.78 -11.94
N ALA A 202 6.37 -2.47 -11.76
CA ALA A 202 6.36 -3.89 -11.45
C ALA A 202 6.44 -4.72 -12.73
N PRO A 203 7.44 -5.60 -12.88
CA PRO A 203 7.56 -6.42 -14.08
C PRO A 203 6.44 -7.46 -14.18
N ILE A 204 6.23 -7.97 -15.38
CA ILE A 204 5.45 -9.20 -15.60
C ILE A 204 6.42 -10.39 -15.45
N GLY A 205 6.17 -11.23 -14.45
CA GLY A 205 6.93 -12.46 -14.23
C GLY A 205 6.33 -13.64 -15.00
N LEU A 206 6.97 -14.81 -14.88
CA LEU A 206 6.52 -16.05 -15.52
C LEU A 206 5.08 -16.47 -15.13
N THR A 207 4.61 -16.04 -13.96
CA THR A 207 3.28 -16.38 -13.43
C THR A 207 2.29 -15.21 -13.45
N GLY A 208 2.60 -14.16 -14.21
CA GLY A 208 1.77 -12.96 -14.33
C GLY A 208 2.38 -11.72 -13.64
N PRO A 209 1.58 -10.65 -13.46
CA PRO A 209 2.05 -9.39 -12.91
C PRO A 209 2.65 -9.55 -11.51
N THR A 210 3.93 -9.19 -11.35
CA THR A 210 4.60 -9.30 -10.03
C THR A 210 4.08 -8.28 -9.03
N TRP A 211 3.42 -7.22 -9.50
CA TRP A 211 2.80 -6.18 -8.68
C TRP A 211 2.00 -6.75 -7.51
N ILE A 212 1.20 -7.80 -7.72
CA ILE A 212 0.37 -8.43 -6.67
C ILE A 212 1.23 -8.85 -5.46
N LYS A 213 2.46 -9.31 -5.70
CA LYS A 213 3.35 -9.93 -4.71
C LYS A 213 4.42 -8.97 -4.16
N THR A 214 4.64 -7.82 -4.79
CA THR A 214 5.69 -6.88 -4.42
C THR A 214 5.13 -5.77 -3.53
N PRO A 215 5.46 -5.74 -2.22
CA PRO A 215 4.96 -4.69 -1.32
C PRO A 215 5.62 -3.33 -1.62
N PRO A 216 5.06 -2.21 -1.14
CA PRO A 216 5.74 -0.91 -1.16
C PRO A 216 7.05 -0.98 -0.34
N VAL A 217 8.05 -0.21 -0.76
CA VAL A 217 9.35 -0.15 -0.10
C VAL A 217 9.45 1.12 0.74
N PHE A 218 9.81 0.96 2.01
CA PHE A 218 10.11 2.07 2.92
C PHE A 218 11.63 2.17 3.05
N ARG A 219 12.24 3.22 2.49
CA ARG A 219 13.69 3.40 2.49
C ARG A 219 14.06 4.64 3.31
N ARG A 220 14.88 4.46 4.33
CA ARG A 220 15.45 5.56 5.10
C ARG A 220 16.46 6.33 4.25
N ASN A 221 16.48 7.64 4.42
CA ASN A 221 17.46 8.57 3.88
C ASN A 221 17.82 9.62 4.96
N ASP A 222 18.70 10.56 4.62
CA ASP A 222 19.15 11.60 5.56
C ASP A 222 18.04 12.56 6.02
N SER A 223 16.91 12.60 5.29
CA SER A 223 15.76 13.49 5.53
C SER A 223 14.55 12.79 6.14
N GLY A 224 14.59 11.47 6.34
CA GLY A 224 13.45 10.69 6.85
C GLY A 224 13.33 9.31 6.20
N VAL A 225 12.12 8.94 5.80
CA VAL A 225 11.80 7.67 5.15
C VAL A 225 10.96 7.95 3.91
N ASP A 226 11.42 7.50 2.75
CA ASP A 226 10.63 7.56 1.52
C ASP A 226 9.87 6.26 1.29
N VAL A 227 8.61 6.40 0.86
CA VAL A 227 7.81 5.29 0.36
C VAL A 227 7.90 5.23 -1.15
N THR A 228 8.36 4.10 -1.69
CA THR A 228 8.26 3.76 -3.11
C THR A 228 7.08 2.83 -3.32
N SER A 229 6.09 3.26 -4.10
CA SER A 229 5.01 2.40 -4.57
C SER A 229 5.46 1.62 -5.80
N TYR A 230 4.97 0.39 -5.94
CA TYR A 230 5.02 -0.30 -7.22
C TYR A 230 3.76 -0.01 -8.04
N SER A 231 3.94 0.34 -9.30
CA SER A 231 2.87 0.52 -10.26
C SER A 231 2.88 -0.59 -11.32
N PHE A 232 1.71 -0.90 -11.86
CA PHE A 232 1.59 -1.70 -13.08
C PHE A 232 0.50 -1.04 -13.92
N THR A 233 0.80 -0.71 -15.16
CA THR A 233 -0.12 0.03 -16.04
C THR A 233 -0.45 -0.80 -17.25
N ILE A 234 -1.71 -0.75 -17.67
CA ILE A 234 -2.16 -1.43 -18.89
C ILE A 234 -2.89 -0.41 -19.75
N ALA A 235 -2.37 -0.20 -20.96
CA ALA A 235 -2.93 0.71 -21.96
C ALA A 235 -4.43 0.42 -22.20
N ASN A 236 -5.21 1.47 -22.45
CA ASN A 236 -6.63 1.35 -22.78
C ASN A 236 -6.84 1.01 -24.25
N VAL A 237 -6.56 -0.23 -24.62
CA VAL A 237 -6.74 -0.73 -25.99
C VAL A 237 -8.23 -0.86 -26.32
N ARG A 238 -8.64 -0.39 -27.50
CA ARG A 238 -10.04 -0.42 -28.00
C ARG A 238 -11.05 0.14 -26.98
N ARG A 239 -10.66 1.15 -26.20
CA ARG A 239 -11.52 1.76 -25.17
C ARG A 239 -12.05 0.74 -24.13
N GLY A 240 -11.32 -0.36 -23.91
CA GLY A 240 -11.77 -1.44 -23.03
C GLY A 240 -12.75 -2.42 -23.67
N ASP A 241 -13.13 -2.24 -24.94
CA ASP A 241 -13.90 -3.22 -25.73
C ASP A 241 -13.00 -4.38 -26.16
N VAL A 242 -12.62 -5.17 -25.16
CA VAL A 242 -11.80 -6.37 -25.27
C VAL A 242 -12.47 -7.49 -24.47
N PRO A 243 -12.24 -8.78 -24.81
CA PRO A 243 -12.70 -9.88 -23.98
C PRO A 243 -12.28 -9.70 -22.52
N PHE A 244 -13.14 -10.04 -21.56
CA PHE A 244 -12.94 -9.75 -20.12
C PHE A 244 -11.61 -10.25 -19.53
N PHE A 245 -11.04 -11.31 -20.10
CA PHE A 245 -9.75 -11.87 -19.67
C PHE A 245 -8.54 -11.09 -20.23
N ILE A 246 -8.77 -10.17 -21.16
CA ILE A 246 -7.80 -9.17 -21.60
C ILE A 246 -8.04 -7.94 -20.74
N THR A 247 -7.05 -7.62 -19.91
CA THR A 247 -7.09 -6.42 -19.09
C THR A 247 -6.74 -5.20 -19.95
N ALA A 248 -7.48 -4.09 -19.82
CA ALA A 248 -7.24 -2.86 -20.57
C ALA A 248 -7.67 -1.62 -19.78
N GLY A 249 -6.85 -0.56 -19.87
CA GLY A 249 -7.15 0.73 -19.26
C GLY A 249 -7.15 0.72 -17.74
N PHE A 250 -6.10 0.12 -17.16
CA PHE A 250 -5.96 -0.03 -15.71
C PHE A 250 -4.64 0.54 -15.22
N HIS A 251 -4.67 1.02 -13.98
CA HIS A 251 -3.49 1.48 -13.26
C HIS A 251 -3.52 0.86 -11.86
N TYR A 252 -2.57 -0.02 -11.60
CA TYR A 252 -2.45 -0.70 -10.32
C TYR A 252 -1.46 0.03 -9.44
N CYS A 253 -1.82 0.32 -8.20
CA CYS A 253 -1.01 1.09 -7.27
C CYS A 253 -0.86 0.39 -5.92
N LYS A 254 0.33 0.53 -5.30
CA LYS A 254 0.52 0.25 -3.88
C LYS A 254 0.30 1.54 -3.08
N LEU A 255 -0.85 1.62 -2.44
CA LEU A 255 -1.25 2.84 -1.76
C LEU A 255 -1.00 2.74 -0.25
N LEU A 256 -0.59 3.86 0.35
CA LEU A 256 -0.69 4.10 1.77
C LEU A 256 -2.14 4.40 2.11
N SER A 257 -2.65 3.78 3.16
CA SER A 257 -3.87 4.29 3.79
C SER A 257 -3.55 5.61 4.51
N PRO A 258 -4.47 6.59 4.56
CA PRO A 258 -4.27 7.81 5.32
C PRO A 258 -4.08 7.52 6.81
N LEU A 259 -4.68 6.44 7.30
CA LEU A 259 -4.45 5.94 8.65
C LEU A 259 -3.01 5.46 8.86
N LYS A 260 -2.37 4.79 7.89
CA LYS A 260 -0.98 4.37 8.03
C LYS A 260 -0.04 5.58 8.13
N ALA A 261 -0.31 6.64 7.35
CA ALA A 261 0.40 7.90 7.47
C ALA A 261 0.14 8.59 8.83
N MET A 262 -1.08 8.49 9.36
CA MET A 262 -1.41 8.99 10.71
C MET A 262 -0.67 8.21 11.80
N GLU A 263 -0.68 6.88 11.73
CA GLU A 263 0.05 5.99 12.64
C GLU A 263 1.54 6.31 12.63
N TRP A 264 2.11 6.66 11.48
CA TRP A 264 3.48 7.14 11.37
C TRP A 264 3.74 8.41 12.18
N ILE A 265 2.85 9.41 12.10
CA ILE A 265 2.96 10.66 12.88
C ILE A 265 2.86 10.37 14.38
N TYR A 266 1.98 9.47 14.78
CA TYR A 266 1.66 9.22 16.19
C TYR A 266 2.63 8.26 16.87
N VAL A 267 3.18 7.30 16.13
CA VAL A 267 3.90 6.15 16.68
C VAL A 267 5.16 5.83 15.87
N ASP A 268 5.03 5.34 14.62
CA ASP A 268 6.14 4.66 13.93
C ASP A 268 7.28 5.60 13.54
N GLY A 269 6.95 6.84 13.23
CA GLY A 269 7.90 7.85 12.81
C GLY A 269 8.60 8.56 13.98
N LEU A 270 8.19 8.30 15.23
CA LEU A 270 8.84 8.90 16.39
C LEU A 270 10.03 8.04 16.87
N PRO A 271 11.07 8.66 17.46
CA PRO A 271 12.10 7.90 18.15
C PRO A 271 11.45 7.04 19.24
N ARG A 272 11.76 5.74 19.27
CA ARG A 272 11.32 4.91 20.40
C ARG A 272 11.99 5.44 21.66
N VAL A 273 11.26 5.49 22.76
CA VAL A 273 11.85 5.82 24.06
C VAL A 273 12.96 4.79 24.34
N GLY A 274 14.20 5.26 24.49
CA GLY A 274 15.37 4.41 24.65
C GLY A 274 16.00 3.87 23.36
N ALA A 275 15.55 4.30 22.17
CA ALA A 275 16.12 3.90 20.87
C ALA A 275 17.64 4.10 20.81
N ALA A 276 18.12 5.30 21.13
CA ALA A 276 19.55 5.60 21.17
C ALA A 276 20.30 4.72 22.19
N ALA A 277 19.67 4.38 23.32
CA ALA A 277 20.27 3.48 24.31
C ALA A 277 20.32 2.03 23.82
N ARG A 278 19.31 1.58 23.06
CA ARG A 278 19.23 0.25 22.43
C ARG A 278 20.20 0.13 21.26
N ALA A 279 20.28 1.13 20.39
CA ALA A 279 21.27 1.22 19.31
C ALA A 279 22.68 1.18 19.89
N ALA A 280 22.98 1.98 20.92
CA ALA A 280 24.28 1.94 21.59
C ALA A 280 24.56 0.58 22.28
N ALA A 281 23.54 -0.11 22.80
CA ALA A 281 23.70 -1.44 23.38
C ALA A 281 23.94 -2.53 22.33
N CYS A 282 23.28 -2.40 21.19
CA CYS A 282 23.47 -3.23 20.01
C CYS A 282 24.86 -3.02 19.39
N GLU A 283 25.33 -1.78 19.21
CA GLU A 283 26.69 -1.46 18.74
C GLU A 283 27.74 -2.09 19.65
N ARG A 284 27.58 -1.90 20.98
CA ARG A 284 28.45 -2.57 21.97
C ARG A 284 28.39 -4.10 21.90
N CYS A 285 27.30 -4.68 21.40
CA CYS A 285 27.17 -6.12 21.23
C CYS A 285 27.94 -6.61 20.01
N VAL A 286 27.71 -5.99 18.85
CA VAL A 286 28.35 -6.38 17.59
C VAL A 286 29.87 -6.12 17.61
N ASP A 287 30.33 -5.09 18.35
CA ASP A 287 31.74 -4.79 18.55
C ASP A 287 32.47 -5.71 19.53
N ARG A 288 31.76 -6.58 20.27
CA ARG A 288 32.42 -7.54 21.17
C ARG A 288 33.19 -8.56 20.35
N ARG A 289 34.50 -8.36 20.26
CA ARG A 289 35.45 -9.35 19.74
C ARG A 289 35.37 -10.65 20.54
N ASP A 290 35.49 -11.78 19.84
CA ASP A 290 35.62 -13.10 20.46
C ASP A 290 36.83 -13.12 21.41
N PRO A 291 36.65 -13.36 22.72
CA PRO A 291 37.77 -13.46 23.64
C PRO A 291 38.62 -14.73 23.43
N VAL A 292 38.14 -15.71 22.65
CA VAL A 292 38.73 -17.05 22.54
C VAL A 292 39.50 -17.26 21.24
N ASN A 293 39.16 -16.59 20.14
CA ASN A 293 39.93 -16.62 18.89
C ASN A 293 39.83 -15.29 18.15
N ALA A 294 40.96 -14.68 17.79
CA ALA A 294 41.06 -13.43 17.03
C ALA A 294 40.59 -13.56 15.56
N SER A 295 39.45 -14.22 15.33
CA SER A 295 38.76 -14.30 14.06
C SER A 295 37.91 -13.05 13.86
N PHE A 296 37.89 -12.52 12.63
CA PHE A 296 37.12 -11.34 12.24
C PHE A 296 35.63 -11.63 12.00
N ALA A 297 35.14 -12.86 12.23
CA ALA A 297 33.71 -13.16 12.17
C ALA A 297 33.01 -12.65 13.45
N ALA A 298 31.87 -11.96 13.30
CA ALA A 298 31.10 -11.39 14.41
C ALA A 298 30.83 -12.47 15.48
N ALA A 299 31.31 -12.24 16.71
CA ALA A 299 31.27 -13.22 17.79
C ALA A 299 29.95 -13.20 18.58
N HIS A 300 29.13 -12.19 18.35
CA HIS A 300 27.90 -11.94 19.09
C HIS A 300 26.76 -11.51 18.14
N CYS A 301 25.53 -11.84 18.53
CA CYS A 301 24.30 -11.51 17.83
C CYS A 301 23.39 -10.71 18.76
N TRP A 302 22.66 -9.74 18.22
CA TRP A 302 21.68 -8.95 18.95
C TRP A 302 20.27 -9.47 18.64
N LEU A 303 19.47 -9.79 19.66
CA LEU A 303 18.07 -10.20 19.52
C LEU A 303 17.27 -9.75 20.75
N ASP A 304 16.06 -9.21 20.58
CA ASP A 304 15.15 -8.87 21.69
C ASP A 304 15.79 -8.06 22.84
N ASP A 305 16.65 -7.10 22.49
CA ASP A 305 17.46 -6.28 23.40
C ASP A 305 18.53 -7.03 24.22
N GLY A 306 18.83 -8.26 23.83
CA GLY A 306 19.89 -9.10 24.38
C GLY A 306 21.07 -9.23 23.44
N CYS A 307 22.26 -9.40 24.02
CA CYS A 307 23.49 -9.74 23.31
C CYS A 307 23.88 -11.18 23.60
N TYR A 308 24.00 -12.00 22.56
CA TYR A 308 24.23 -13.44 22.68
C TYR A 308 25.51 -13.84 21.96
N ALA A 309 26.37 -14.62 22.61
CA ALA A 309 27.55 -15.17 21.94
C ALA A 309 27.12 -16.23 20.90
N VAL A 310 27.76 -16.22 19.73
CA VAL A 310 27.52 -17.23 18.69
C VAL A 310 27.87 -18.60 19.25
N GLY A 311 26.93 -19.55 19.19
CA GLY A 311 27.10 -20.92 19.69
C GLY A 311 26.82 -21.13 21.19
N ASP A 312 26.42 -20.09 21.92
CA ASP A 312 25.90 -20.24 23.28
C ASP A 312 24.59 -21.05 23.26
N ALA A 313 24.40 -21.96 24.23
CA ALA A 313 23.19 -22.76 24.35
C ALA A 313 21.92 -21.91 24.64
N ALA A 314 22.12 -20.72 25.21
CA ALA A 314 21.07 -19.72 25.43
C ALA A 314 20.89 -18.77 24.24
N ASN A 315 21.71 -18.90 23.17
CA ASN A 315 21.55 -18.11 21.96
C ASN A 315 20.43 -18.72 21.10
N PRO A 316 19.29 -18.02 20.92
CA PRO A 316 18.22 -18.49 20.04
C PRO A 316 18.57 -18.40 18.55
N CYS A 317 19.71 -17.79 18.20
CA CYS A 317 20.19 -17.59 16.84
C CYS A 317 21.17 -18.69 16.39
N ALA A 318 20.98 -19.20 15.19
CA ALA A 318 21.99 -20.03 14.53
C ALA A 318 23.20 -19.17 14.12
N ALA A 319 24.40 -19.75 14.14
CA ALA A 319 25.63 -19.05 13.77
C ALA A 319 25.58 -18.41 12.36
N THR A 320 24.85 -19.02 11.42
CA THR A 320 24.65 -18.51 10.05
C THR A 320 23.68 -17.32 9.98
N GLN A 321 22.86 -17.10 11.01
CA GLN A 321 21.93 -15.98 11.10
C GLN A 321 22.61 -14.72 11.65
N CYS A 322 23.77 -14.86 12.30
CA CYS A 322 24.52 -13.76 12.92
C CYS A 322 25.31 -12.88 11.94
N ALA A 323 24.93 -12.90 10.66
CA ALA A 323 25.54 -12.12 9.58
C ALA A 323 24.55 -11.73 8.45
N SER A 324 23.22 -11.85 8.62
CA SER A 324 22.27 -11.72 7.49
C SER A 324 20.95 -10.96 7.74
N ARG A 325 20.94 -9.64 7.45
CA ARG A 325 19.78 -8.76 7.16
C ARG A 325 18.42 -9.06 7.86
N ALA A 326 18.18 -8.53 9.07
CA ALA A 326 16.82 -8.51 9.61
C ALA A 326 16.61 -7.37 10.66
N PRO A 327 15.39 -7.13 11.21
CA PRO A 327 15.09 -6.05 12.17
C PRO A 327 15.92 -6.12 13.48
N LEU A 328 15.96 -5.08 14.34
CA LEU A 328 16.65 -5.16 15.67
C LEU A 328 16.17 -6.32 16.57
N SER A 329 15.01 -6.92 16.25
CA SER A 329 14.46 -8.14 16.85
C SER A 329 14.78 -9.38 16.00
N SER A 330 15.96 -9.44 15.39
CA SER A 330 16.39 -10.58 14.61
C SER A 330 17.89 -10.75 14.71
N CYS A 331 18.35 -11.98 14.51
CA CYS A 331 19.70 -12.43 14.79
C CYS A 331 20.83 -11.73 14.00
N ALA A 332 20.56 -10.76 13.14
CA ALA A 332 21.43 -10.41 12.03
C ALA A 332 21.88 -8.95 11.92
N CYS A 333 22.52 -8.44 12.98
CA CYS A 333 23.06 -7.08 13.04
C CYS A 333 24.56 -7.05 12.73
N GLY A 334 24.99 -6.30 11.70
CA GLY A 334 26.39 -5.96 11.42
C GLY A 334 26.82 -4.58 11.96
N GLY A 335 25.85 -3.73 12.24
CA GLY A 335 25.88 -2.43 12.92
C GLY A 335 24.45 -2.10 13.37
N CYS A 336 24.22 -0.99 14.07
CA CYS A 336 22.91 -0.69 14.67
C CYS A 336 22.54 0.80 14.55
N ASP A 337 21.32 1.07 14.07
CA ASP A 337 20.66 2.38 14.19
C ASP A 337 19.53 2.33 15.26
N ASP A 338 18.86 3.47 15.49
CA ASP A 338 17.78 3.62 16.48
C ASP A 338 16.63 2.59 16.37
N LEU A 339 16.48 1.90 15.22
CA LEU A 339 15.36 1.01 14.90
C LEU A 339 15.74 -0.28 14.12
N PHE A 340 16.92 -0.35 13.50
CA PHE A 340 17.34 -1.42 12.58
C PHE A 340 18.82 -1.78 12.67
N CYS A 341 19.16 -2.98 12.19
CA CYS A 341 20.52 -3.39 11.91
C CYS A 341 21.07 -2.69 10.64
N THR A 342 22.32 -2.22 10.66
CA THR A 342 23.03 -1.61 9.51
C THR A 342 24.18 -2.51 8.99
N PHE A 343 24.74 -2.14 7.82
CA PHE A 343 25.82 -2.85 7.10
C PHE A 343 27.16 -2.13 7.19
#